data_AF-A0A175RC60-F1
#
_entry.id   AF-A0A175RC60-F1
#
_cell.length_a   1.000
_cell.length_b   1.000
_cell.length_c   1.000
_cell.angle_alpha   90.00
_cell.angle_beta   90.00
_cell.angle_gamma   90.00
#
_symmetry.space_group_name_H-M   'P 1'
#
loop_
_entity.id
_entity.type
_entity.pdbx_description
1 polymer ?
#
loop_
_entity_poly.entity_id
_entity_poly.type
_entity_poly.pdbx_seq_one_letter_code
_entity_poly.pdbx_strand_id
1 'polypeptide(L)'
;MIHTLADIEAALDALVRADPRLAPVVARAGPVPLRRTAGGLRGLVGTITAQQVSRASADAIFARLAGEVDLDDAAALLGPSDEALPR
;
A
#
# COMPACT_ATOMS: atom_id res chain seq x y z
N MET A 1 3.62 16.77 4.69
CA MET A 1 3.19 15.35 4.83
C MET A 1 1.67 15.33 4.69
N ILE A 2 1.08 14.32 4.04
CA ILE A 2 -0.36 14.29 3.74
C ILE A 2 -1.10 13.55 4.86
N HIS A 3 -2.02 14.21 5.55
CA HIS A 3 -2.78 13.66 6.68
C HIS A 3 -4.30 13.73 6.48
N THR A 4 -4.77 14.65 5.66
CA THR A 4 -6.19 14.96 5.45
C THR A 4 -6.52 15.01 3.97
N LEU A 5 -7.82 15.03 3.63
CA LEU A 5 -8.27 15.30 2.26
C LEU A 5 -7.86 16.70 1.79
N ALA A 6 -7.87 17.69 2.69
CA ALA A 6 -7.43 19.05 2.38
C ALA A 6 -5.93 19.11 1.98
N ASP A 7 -5.08 18.27 2.58
CA ASP A 7 -3.67 18.17 2.17
C ASP A 7 -3.52 17.63 0.74
N ILE A 8 -4.44 16.74 0.31
CA ILE A 8 -4.45 16.21 -1.06
C ILE A 8 -4.91 17.30 -2.03
N GLU A 9 -6.00 18.00 -1.73
CA GLU A 9 -6.50 19.11 -2.56
C GLU A 9 -5.44 20.19 -2.74
N ALA A 10 -4.81 20.63 -1.64
CA ALA A 10 -3.73 21.61 -1.68
C ALA A 10 -2.51 21.14 -2.50
N ALA A 11 -2.17 19.84 -2.41
CA ALA A 11 -1.07 19.27 -3.19
C ALA A 11 -1.41 19.14 -4.69
N LEU A 12 -2.66 18.80 -5.04
CA LEU A 12 -3.13 18.76 -6.43
C LEU A 12 -3.09 20.15 -7.07
N ASP A 13 -3.53 21.18 -6.35
CA ASP A 13 -3.44 22.57 -6.80
C ASP A 13 -1.99 23.01 -7.01
N ALA A 14 -1.09 22.63 -6.10
CA ALA A 14 0.34 22.89 -6.24
C ALA A 14 0.93 22.17 -7.46
N LEU A 15 0.50 20.93 -7.74
CA LEU A 15 0.91 20.14 -8.90
C LEU A 15 0.51 20.83 -10.21
N VAL A 16 -0.74 21.31 -10.31
CA VAL A 16 -1.25 21.99 -11.51
C VAL A 16 -0.56 23.35 -11.72
N ARG A 17 -0.26 24.08 -10.64
CA ARG A 17 0.54 25.32 -10.74
C ARG A 17 1.96 25.05 -11.23
N ALA A 18 2.57 23.93 -10.82
CA ALA A 18 3.92 23.55 -11.23
C ALA A 18 3.97 23.01 -12.67
N ASP A 19 2.98 22.22 -13.10
CA ASP A 19 2.84 21.72 -14.46
C ASP A 19 1.37 21.79 -14.93
N PRO A 20 1.00 22.84 -15.68
CA PRO A 20 -0.38 23.03 -16.16
C PRO A 20 -0.93 21.87 -17.00
N ARG A 21 -0.08 21.01 -17.57
CA ARG A 21 -0.52 19.83 -18.34
C ARG A 21 -1.23 18.79 -17.48
N LEU A 22 -1.08 18.87 -16.15
CA LEU A 22 -1.74 17.98 -15.20
C LEU A 22 -3.20 18.36 -14.92
N ALA A 23 -3.64 19.59 -15.25
CA ALA A 23 -5.03 20.03 -15.05
C ALA A 23 -6.08 19.06 -15.66
N PRO A 24 -5.98 18.65 -16.95
CA PRO A 24 -6.91 17.67 -17.52
C PRO A 24 -6.80 16.28 -16.87
N VAL A 25 -5.64 15.91 -16.33
CA VAL A 25 -5.45 14.63 -15.62
C VAL A 25 -6.20 14.64 -14.29
N VAL A 26 -6.06 15.71 -13.51
CA VAL A 26 -6.80 15.90 -12.24
C VAL A 26 -8.30 15.91 -12.49
N ALA A 27 -8.76 16.67 -13.49
CA ALA A 27 -10.17 16.71 -13.86
C ALA A 27 -10.73 15.34 -14.27
N ARG A 28 -9.94 14.53 -14.99
CA ARG A 28 -10.34 13.18 -15.40
C ARG A 28 -10.32 12.17 -14.25
N ALA A 29 -9.34 12.26 -13.36
CA ALA A 29 -9.20 11.35 -12.23
C ALA A 29 -10.32 11.57 -11.17
N GLY A 30 -10.81 12.80 -11.06
CA GLY A 30 -11.79 13.17 -10.04
C GLY A 30 -11.17 13.23 -8.64
N PRO A 31 -11.99 13.14 -7.58
CA PRO A 31 -11.49 13.19 -6.20
C PRO A 31 -10.47 12.08 -5.92
N VAL A 32 -9.28 12.47 -5.48
CA VAL A 32 -8.21 11.53 -5.09
C VAL A 32 -8.40 11.15 -3.62
N PRO A 33 -8.64 9.87 -3.30
CA PRO A 33 -8.89 9.46 -1.91
C PRO A 33 -7.60 9.44 -1.11
N LEU A 34 -7.70 9.76 0.19
CA LEU A 34 -6.62 9.51 1.15
C LEU A 34 -6.44 8.00 1.36
N ARG A 35 -5.36 7.44 0.85
CA ARG A 35 -4.98 6.04 1.06
C ARG A 35 -3.93 5.94 2.15
N ARG A 36 -4.28 5.30 3.27
CA ARG A 36 -3.34 4.93 4.32
C ARG A 36 -3.29 3.42 4.42
N THR A 37 -2.10 2.85 4.28
CA THR A 37 -1.84 1.46 4.63
C THR A 37 -1.31 1.40 6.06
N ALA A 38 -1.41 0.22 6.69
CA ALA A 38 -0.74 -0.01 7.96
C ALA A 38 0.76 0.27 7.80
N GLY A 39 1.34 1.01 8.73
CA GLY A 39 2.79 1.10 8.88
C GLY A 39 3.34 -0.13 9.61
N GLY A 40 4.63 -0.11 9.93
CA GLY A 40 5.27 -1.18 10.69
C GLY A 40 5.49 -2.48 9.90
N LEU A 41 5.79 -3.56 10.62
CA LEU A 41 6.19 -4.84 10.04
C LEU A 41 5.11 -5.43 9.12
N ARG A 42 3.84 -5.44 9.56
CA ARG A 42 2.73 -5.92 8.72
C ARG A 42 2.61 -5.15 7.40
N GLY A 43 2.75 -3.83 7.44
CA GLY A 43 2.73 -2.98 6.25
C GLY A 43 3.89 -3.28 5.29
N LEU A 44 5.08 -3.54 5.84
CA LEU A 44 6.25 -3.94 5.07
C LEU A 44 6.04 -5.29 4.41
N VAL A 45 5.56 -6.29 5.15
CA VAL A 45 5.24 -7.62 4.61
C VAL A 45 4.24 -7.50 3.47
N GLY A 46 3.16 -6.73 3.64
CA GLY A 46 2.17 -6.50 2.59
C GLY A 46 2.75 -5.83 1.34
N THR A 47 3.73 -4.93 1.52
CA THR A 47 4.44 -4.29 0.42
C THR A 47 5.31 -5.29 -0.34
N ILE A 48 6.00 -6.19 0.36
CA ILE A 48 6.87 -7.22 -0.23
C ILE A 48 6.05 -8.27 -0.96
N THR A 49 4.97 -8.78 -0.37
CA THR A 49 4.12 -9.82 -0.99
C THR A 49 3.36 -9.31 -2.21
N ALA A 50 3.23 -7.99 -2.37
CA ALA A 50 2.57 -7.38 -3.51
C ALA A 50 3.48 -7.15 -4.73
N GLN A 51 4.77 -7.41 -4.61
CA GLN A 51 5.71 -7.12 -5.70
C GLN A 51 5.53 -8.11 -6.87
N GLN A 52 5.59 -7.58 -8.10
CA GLN A 52 5.50 -8.31 -9.39
C GLN A 52 4.25 -9.19 -9.59
N VAL A 53 3.22 -9.01 -8.77
CA VAL A 53 1.97 -9.78 -8.86
C VAL A 53 0.75 -8.86 -8.98
N SER A 54 -0.40 -9.44 -9.34
CA SER A 54 -1.66 -8.71 -9.36
C SER A 54 -2.12 -8.36 -7.94
N ARG A 55 -2.98 -7.34 -7.79
CA ARG A 55 -3.57 -6.99 -6.49
C ARG A 55 -4.31 -8.16 -5.85
N ALA A 56 -5.10 -8.90 -6.62
CA ALA A 56 -5.83 -10.05 -6.11
C ALA A 56 -4.89 -11.16 -5.63
N SER A 57 -3.78 -11.38 -6.35
CA SER A 57 -2.73 -12.33 -5.95
C SER A 57 -2.03 -11.88 -4.67
N ALA A 58 -1.69 -10.59 -4.57
CA ALA A 58 -1.07 -10.01 -3.38
C ALA A 58 -1.97 -10.18 -2.15
N ASP A 59 -3.26 -9.85 -2.29
CA ASP A 59 -4.25 -9.98 -1.21
C ASP A 59 -4.38 -11.46 -0.77
N ALA A 60 -4.37 -12.41 -1.71
CA ALA A 60 -4.45 -13.84 -1.40
C ALA A 60 -3.21 -14.40 -0.71
N ILE A 61 -2.00 -14.01 -1.16
CA ILE A 61 -0.73 -14.41 -0.53
C ILE A 61 -0.65 -13.84 0.88
N PHE A 62 -0.96 -12.55 1.03
CA PHE A 62 -0.92 -11.87 2.32
C PHE A 62 -1.92 -12.49 3.32
N ALA A 63 -3.14 -12.80 2.88
CA ALA A 63 -4.15 -13.43 3.73
C ALA A 63 -3.73 -14.83 4.21
N ARG A 64 -3.09 -15.63 3.33
CA ARG A 64 -2.52 -16.94 3.71
C ARG A 64 -1.46 -16.77 4.79
N LEU A 65 -0.48 -15.90 4.55
CA LEU A 65 0.62 -15.68 5.50
C LEU A 65 0.12 -15.13 6.85
N ALA A 66 -0.83 -14.20 6.84
CA ALA A 66 -1.44 -13.65 8.05
C ALA A 66 -2.27 -14.67 8.85
N GLY A 67 -2.71 -15.76 8.22
CA GLY A 67 -3.40 -16.87 8.89
C GLY A 67 -2.47 -17.83 9.61
N GLU A 68 -1.18 -17.84 9.25
CA GLU A 68 -0.18 -18.77 9.79
C GLU A 68 0.79 -18.11 10.76
N VAL A 69 1.04 -16.79 10.59
CA VAL A 69 2.06 -16.05 11.33
C VAL A 69 1.51 -14.71 11.84
N ASP A 70 1.87 -14.33 13.06
CA ASP A 70 1.63 -12.97 13.54
C ASP A 70 2.56 -11.97 12.82
N LEU A 71 1.98 -11.22 11.89
CA LEU A 71 2.70 -10.23 11.08
C LEU A 71 3.12 -8.96 11.83
N ASP A 72 2.78 -8.81 13.11
CA ASP A 72 3.35 -7.75 13.96
C ASP A 72 4.57 -8.21 14.77
N ASP A 73 4.79 -9.51 14.89
CA ASP A 73 5.90 -10.08 15.65
C ASP A 73 7.00 -10.58 14.71
N ALA A 74 8.14 -9.89 14.74
CA ALA A 74 9.31 -10.28 13.95
C ALA A 74 9.82 -11.68 14.31
N ALA A 75 9.68 -12.12 15.57
CA ALA A 75 10.11 -13.45 15.98
C ALA A 75 9.21 -14.55 15.39
N ALA A 76 7.90 -14.28 15.26
CA ALA A 76 6.96 -15.20 14.64
C ALA A 76 7.29 -15.45 13.16
N LEU A 77 7.85 -14.47 12.45
CA LEU A 77 8.31 -14.62 11.04
C LEU A 77 9.54 -15.51 10.88
N LEU A 78 10.35 -15.71 11.92
CA LEU A 78 11.56 -16.53 11.86
C LEU A 78 11.30 -18.02 12.14
N GLY A 79 10.12 -18.35 12.67
CA GLY A 79 9.75 -19.71 13.08
C GLY A 79 9.36 -20.67 11.95
N PRO A 80 8.60 -20.26 10.92
CA PRO A 80 8.20 -21.14 9.83
C PRO A 80 9.41 -21.59 9.02
N SER A 81 9.48 -22.89 8.67
CA SER A 81 10.38 -23.35 7.63
C SER A 81 9.91 -22.86 6.26
N ASP A 82 10.81 -22.73 5.28
CA ASP A 82 10.45 -22.33 3.90
C ASP A 82 9.34 -23.21 3.28
N GLU A 83 9.18 -24.46 3.74
CA GLU A 83 8.09 -25.35 3.31
C GLU A 83 6.70 -24.89 3.77
N ALA A 84 6.60 -24.16 4.88
CA ALA A 84 5.36 -23.59 5.37
C ALA A 84 4.98 -22.31 4.60
N LEU A 85 5.94 -21.67 3.91
CA LEU A 85 5.62 -20.44 3.18
C LEU A 85 4.75 -20.72 1.95
N PRO A 86 3.81 -19.81 1.66
CA PRO A 86 2.94 -19.94 0.52
C PRO A 86 3.75 -20.00 -0.80
N ARG A 87 3.68 -21.13 -1.52
CA ARG A 87 4.05 -21.16 -2.95
C ARG A 87 3.08 -20.34 -3.80
#